data_AF-A0A9E2TZ19-F1
#
_entry.id   AF-A0A9E2TZ19-F1
#
_cell.length_a   1.000
_cell.length_b   1.000
_cell.length_c   1.000
_cell.angle_alpha   90.00
_cell.angle_beta   90.00
_cell.angle_gamma   90.00
#
_symmetry.space_group_name_H-M   'P 1'
#
loop_
_entity.id
_entity.type
_entity.pdbx_description
1 polymer ?
#
loop_
_entity_poly.entity_id
_entity_poly.type
_entity_poly.pdbx_seq_one_letter_code
_entity_poly.pdbx_strand_id
1 'polypeptide(L)'
;MKKAILFILTITAFSLTRAQTSLSFHHLGNTTFQNTLINASYIPNGKVFFGLPAMSGVHASYNNKLSYNNIFTKVDNSLIVDTHKILGSLQKRNMASVETNINLLHLGYTSASGATLYLFANERINADILYPRELIEFVVKGNAGLVDETMKIGKTQINMTHFREMG
;
A
#
# COMPACT_ATOMS: atom_id res chain seq x y z
N MET A 1 11.84 3.15 27.29
CA MET A 1 10.86 4.24 27.13
C MET A 1 10.97 4.96 25.78
N LYS A 2 12.11 5.60 25.43
CA LYS A 2 12.27 6.29 24.13
C LYS A 2 11.98 5.42 22.89
N LYS A 3 12.41 4.14 22.90
CA LYS A 3 12.14 3.18 21.81
C LYS A 3 10.67 2.78 21.68
N ALA A 4 9.94 2.70 22.80
CA ALA A 4 8.52 2.37 22.82
C ALA A 4 7.67 3.56 22.33
N ILE A 5 8.05 4.79 22.70
CA ILE A 5 7.44 6.01 22.19
C ILE A 5 7.66 6.12 20.68
N LEU A 6 8.88 5.89 20.19
CA LEU A 6 9.19 5.89 18.76
C LEU A 6 8.35 4.84 18.02
N PHE A 7 8.24 3.63 18.56
CA PHE A 7 7.44 2.56 17.97
C PHE A 7 5.94 2.90 17.88
N ILE A 8 5.36 3.47 18.95
CA ILE A 8 3.97 3.93 18.96
C ILE A 8 3.80 5.07 17.95
N LEU A 9 4.73 6.03 17.91
CA LEU A 9 4.69 7.15 16.98
C LEU A 9 4.68 6.67 15.52
N THR A 10 5.52 5.68 15.20
CA THR A 10 5.58 5.05 13.88
C THR A 10 4.24 4.37 13.54
N ILE A 11 3.64 3.62 14.47
CA ILE A 11 2.33 2.97 14.26
C ILE A 11 1.21 4.00 14.03
N THR A 12 1.18 5.09 14.81
CA THR A 12 0.22 6.18 14.61
C THR A 12 0.43 6.93 13.29
N ALA A 13 1.68 7.11 12.85
CA ALA A 13 1.98 7.73 11.55
C ALA A 13 1.48 6.85 10.38
N PHE A 14 1.58 5.52 10.50
CA PHE A 14 1.00 4.58 9.53
C PHE A 14 -0.53 4.49 9.57
N SER A 15 -1.21 4.91 10.64
CA SER A 15 -2.68 4.90 10.69
C SER A 15 -3.33 6.15 10.08
N LEU A 16 -2.53 7.20 9.82
CA LEU A 16 -2.95 8.42 9.12
C LEU A 16 -2.90 8.28 7.60
N THR A 17 -2.24 7.25 7.08
CA THR A 17 -2.21 6.98 5.64
C THR A 17 -3.54 6.33 5.21
N ARG A 18 -4.46 7.17 4.73
CA ARG A 18 -5.61 6.69 3.94
C ARG A 18 -5.08 6.27 2.57
N ALA A 19 -4.50 5.08 2.50
CA ALA A 19 -4.09 4.49 1.23
C ALA A 19 -5.32 4.38 0.31
N GLN A 20 -5.40 5.27 -0.68
CA GLN A 20 -6.41 5.22 -1.73
C GLN A 20 -5.72 4.79 -3.01
N THR A 21 -6.27 3.77 -3.66
CA THR A 21 -5.94 3.48 -5.05
C THR A 21 -6.77 4.42 -5.92
N SER A 22 -6.26 4.76 -7.10
CA SER A 22 -6.67 5.85 -8.02
C SER A 22 -8.14 5.86 -8.50
N LEU A 23 -9.03 5.06 -7.92
CA LEU A 23 -10.43 4.89 -8.29
C LEU A 23 -11.23 6.20 -8.25
N SER A 24 -10.90 7.14 -7.36
CA SER A 24 -11.62 8.41 -7.25
C SER A 24 -11.57 9.25 -8.53
N PHE A 25 -10.43 9.25 -9.23
CA PHE A 25 -10.24 10.06 -10.45
C PHE A 25 -10.32 9.27 -11.75
N HIS A 26 -10.24 7.93 -11.69
CA HIS A 26 -10.40 7.09 -12.89
C HIS A 26 -11.74 7.35 -13.62
N HIS A 27 -12.82 7.59 -12.86
CA HIS A 27 -14.14 7.86 -13.42
C HIS A 27 -14.30 9.28 -13.99
N LEU A 28 -13.33 10.18 -13.80
CA LEU A 28 -13.35 11.52 -14.39
C LEU A 28 -12.82 11.55 -15.83
N GLY A 29 -12.37 10.41 -16.36
CA GLY A 29 -11.95 10.26 -17.75
C GLY A 29 -10.84 11.24 -18.13
N ASN A 30 -11.07 12.02 -19.19
CA ASN A 30 -10.08 12.97 -19.74
C ASN A 30 -10.10 14.34 -19.03
N THR A 31 -10.92 14.51 -18.00
CA THR A 31 -11.03 15.80 -17.29
C THR A 31 -9.79 16.08 -16.45
N THR A 32 -9.11 15.03 -15.98
CA THR A 32 -7.98 15.11 -15.06
C THR A 32 -6.81 14.28 -15.59
N PHE A 33 -5.58 14.80 -15.47
CA PHE A 33 -4.40 14.09 -15.97
C PHE A 33 -4.09 12.81 -15.17
N GLN A 34 -4.62 12.64 -13.97
CA GLN A 34 -4.39 11.48 -13.12
C GLN A 34 -4.77 10.16 -13.80
N ASN A 35 -5.65 10.17 -14.79
CA ASN A 35 -6.01 8.96 -15.52
C ASN A 35 -4.89 8.47 -16.47
N THR A 36 -4.00 9.37 -16.90
CA THR A 36 -2.82 9.02 -17.72
C THR A 36 -1.80 8.18 -16.94
N LEU A 37 -1.82 8.27 -15.60
CA LEU A 37 -0.99 7.46 -14.70
C LEU A 37 -1.44 5.99 -14.66
N ILE A 38 -2.69 5.70 -15.01
CA ILE A 38 -3.27 4.35 -15.04
C ILE A 38 -3.24 3.80 -16.46
N ASN A 39 -3.55 4.64 -17.44
CA ASN A 39 -3.57 4.27 -18.85
C ASN A 39 -2.99 5.40 -19.72
N ALA A 40 -1.85 5.10 -20.35
CA ALA A 40 -1.09 6.03 -21.18
C ALA A 40 -1.82 6.51 -22.45
N SER A 41 -2.90 5.83 -22.87
CA SER A 41 -3.69 6.24 -24.04
C SER A 41 -4.67 7.39 -23.75
N TYR A 42 -4.93 7.71 -22.48
CA TYR A 42 -5.75 8.87 -22.15
C TYR A 42 -4.98 10.16 -22.32
N ILE A 43 -5.58 11.13 -23.02
CA ILE A 43 -5.04 12.48 -23.17
C ILE A 43 -6.01 13.44 -22.49
N PRO A 44 -5.56 14.27 -21.54
CA PRO A 44 -6.42 15.23 -20.86
C PRO A 44 -6.97 16.28 -21.83
N ASN A 45 -8.20 16.74 -21.60
CA ASN A 45 -8.84 17.74 -22.48
C ASN A 45 -8.22 19.15 -22.36
N GLY A 46 -7.43 19.42 -21.32
CA GLY A 46 -6.82 20.73 -21.08
C GLY A 46 -5.54 20.95 -21.90
N LYS A 47 -5.29 22.19 -22.35
CA LYS A 47 -4.05 22.54 -23.07
C LYS A 47 -2.81 22.52 -22.19
N VAL A 48 -2.96 22.86 -20.92
CA VAL A 48 -1.89 22.87 -19.92
C VAL A 48 -2.46 22.23 -18.66
N PHE A 49 -1.70 21.33 -18.05
CA PHE A 49 -2.04 20.76 -16.76
C PHE A 49 -0.79 20.65 -15.89
N PHE A 50 -1.01 20.88 -14.60
CA PHE A 50 0.03 20.87 -13.58
C PHE A 50 -0.43 20.03 -12.40
N GLY A 51 0.38 19.03 -12.08
CA GLY A 51 0.28 18.22 -10.88
C GLY A 51 1.11 18.82 -9.77
N LEU A 52 0.45 19.20 -8.68
CA LEU A 52 1.09 19.69 -7.46
C LEU A 52 1.84 18.57 -6.74
N PRO A 53 3.10 18.77 -6.30
CA PRO A 53 3.87 17.76 -5.59
C PRO A 53 3.09 17.13 -4.42
N ALA A 54 3.07 15.79 -4.37
CA ALA A 54 2.38 14.99 -3.35
C ALA A 54 0.85 15.17 -3.25
N MET A 55 0.24 16.11 -3.99
CA MET A 55 -1.21 16.32 -4.07
C MET A 55 -1.79 15.85 -5.40
N SER A 56 -0.97 15.78 -6.45
CA SER A 56 -1.30 15.33 -7.79
C SER A 56 -1.65 13.84 -7.86
N GLY A 57 -1.18 13.04 -6.90
CA GLY A 57 -1.52 11.63 -6.77
C GLY A 57 -0.56 10.91 -5.82
N VAL A 58 -1.12 10.25 -4.80
CA VAL A 58 -0.43 9.26 -3.99
C VAL A 58 -1.20 7.95 -4.17
N HIS A 59 -0.54 6.99 -4.78
CA HIS A 59 -1.09 5.68 -5.04
C HIS A 59 -0.39 4.71 -4.11
N ALA A 60 -1.10 4.20 -3.11
CA ALA A 60 -0.58 3.18 -2.21
C ALA A 60 -1.46 1.94 -2.34
N SER A 61 -0.84 0.81 -2.61
CA SER A 61 -1.49 -0.50 -2.63
C SER A 61 -0.85 -1.39 -1.58
N TYR A 62 -1.69 -2.22 -0.97
CA TYR A 62 -1.27 -3.24 -0.03
C TYR A 62 -1.93 -4.55 -0.43
N ASN A 63 -1.13 -5.59 -0.57
CA ASN A 63 -1.59 -6.92 -0.91
C ASN A 63 -1.14 -7.92 0.15
N ASN A 64 -2.07 -8.75 0.62
CA ASN A 64 -1.76 -9.91 1.43
C ASN A 64 -2.82 -11.00 1.22
N LYS A 65 -2.66 -12.13 1.90
CA LYS A 65 -3.60 -13.25 1.85
C LYS A 65 -4.81 -13.11 2.80
N LEU A 66 -4.75 -12.23 3.79
CA LEU A 66 -5.78 -12.09 4.81
C LEU A 66 -6.97 -11.29 4.27
N SER A 67 -8.10 -11.96 4.07
CA SER A 67 -9.36 -11.30 3.74
C SER A 67 -10.14 -10.90 4.98
N TYR A 68 -11.12 -9.99 4.83
CA TYR A 68 -12.03 -9.60 5.90
C TYR A 68 -12.71 -10.82 6.56
N ASN A 69 -13.16 -11.79 5.75
CA ASN A 69 -13.84 -13.00 6.22
C ASN A 69 -12.91 -13.96 6.97
N ASN A 70 -11.59 -13.81 6.81
CA ASN A 70 -10.60 -14.57 7.57
C ASN A 70 -10.36 -13.96 8.95
N ILE A 71 -10.61 -12.66 9.11
CA ILE A 71 -10.35 -11.90 10.34
C ILE A 71 -11.61 -11.83 11.20
N PHE A 72 -12.76 -11.57 10.57
CA PHE A 72 -14.00 -11.30 11.26
C PHE A 72 -15.04 -12.38 11.02
N THR A 73 -15.68 -12.80 12.11
CA THR A 73 -16.84 -13.69 12.09
C THR A 73 -18.01 -12.97 12.73
N LYS A 74 -19.19 -13.06 12.11
CA LYS A 74 -20.43 -12.58 12.73
C LYS A 74 -20.96 -13.68 13.67
N VAL A 75 -21.10 -13.37 14.94
CA VAL A 75 -21.74 -14.22 15.94
C VAL A 75 -22.93 -13.43 16.50
N ASP A 76 -24.12 -13.98 16.33
CA ASP A 76 -25.40 -13.30 16.55
C ASP A 76 -25.47 -11.96 15.79
N ASN A 77 -25.40 -10.85 16.53
CA ASN A 77 -25.43 -9.49 16.00
C ASN A 77 -24.11 -8.73 16.17
N SER A 78 -23.05 -9.42 16.59
CA SER A 78 -21.74 -8.84 16.86
C SER A 78 -20.70 -9.34 15.87
N LEU A 79 -19.78 -8.45 15.48
CA LEU A 79 -18.60 -8.79 14.70
C LEU A 79 -17.45 -9.08 15.67
N ILE A 80 -16.96 -10.31 15.68
CA ILE A 80 -15.85 -10.73 16.53
C ILE A 80 -14.61 -11.03 15.69
N VAL A 81 -13.43 -10.82 16.28
CA VAL A 81 -12.15 -11.23 15.69
C VAL A 81 -11.96 -12.72 15.93
N ASP A 82 -11.81 -13.48 14.86
CA ASP A 82 -11.70 -14.94 14.88
C ASP A 82 -10.24 -15.37 14.67
N THR A 83 -9.53 -15.53 15.78
CA THR A 83 -8.11 -15.89 15.78
C THR A 83 -7.85 -17.25 15.13
N HIS A 84 -8.80 -18.18 15.20
CA HIS A 84 -8.69 -19.50 14.59
C HIS A 84 -8.77 -19.41 13.07
N LYS A 85 -9.68 -18.59 12.53
CA LYS A 85 -9.75 -18.33 11.07
C LYS A 85 -8.54 -17.57 10.55
N ILE A 86 -8.05 -16.58 11.28
CA ILE A 86 -6.85 -15.83 10.91
C ILE A 86 -5.70 -16.81 10.70
N LEU A 87 -5.39 -17.59 11.74
CA LEU A 87 -4.30 -18.55 11.69
C LEU A 87 -4.59 -19.65 10.66
N GLY A 88 -5.80 -20.20 10.62
CA GLY A 88 -6.23 -21.20 9.66
C GLY A 88 -6.02 -20.81 8.19
N SER A 89 -6.15 -19.53 7.86
CA SER A 89 -5.97 -19.02 6.49
C SER A 89 -4.51 -18.86 6.04
N LEU A 90 -3.55 -18.86 6.99
CA LEU A 90 -2.13 -18.62 6.70
C LEU A 90 -1.41 -19.88 6.23
N GLN A 91 -0.57 -19.72 5.21
CA GLN A 91 0.40 -20.74 4.77
C GLN A 91 1.63 -20.73 5.66
N LYS A 92 2.49 -21.75 5.53
CA LYS A 92 3.78 -21.82 6.25
C LYS A 92 4.67 -20.60 5.99
N ARG A 93 4.63 -20.07 4.75
CA ARG A 93 5.26 -18.80 4.35
C ARG A 93 4.20 -17.96 3.66
N ASN A 94 4.07 -16.71 4.09
CA ASN A 94 3.14 -15.75 3.54
C ASN A 94 3.93 -14.54 3.04
N MET A 95 3.29 -13.75 2.19
CA MET A 95 3.85 -12.51 1.67
C MET A 95 2.85 -11.39 1.92
N ALA A 96 3.38 -10.22 2.25
CA ALA A 96 2.66 -8.97 2.20
C ALA A 96 3.47 -8.01 1.34
N SER A 97 2.82 -7.39 0.38
CA SER A 97 3.44 -6.45 -0.56
C SER A 97 2.83 -5.07 -0.37
N VAL A 98 3.68 -4.06 -0.40
CA VAL A 98 3.32 -2.65 -0.41
C VAL A 98 3.93 -2.05 -1.66
N GLU A 99 3.12 -1.42 -2.49
CA GLU A 99 3.58 -0.60 -3.61
C GLU A 99 3.06 0.81 -3.41
N THR A 100 3.94 1.81 -3.51
CA THR A 100 3.60 3.22 -3.40
C THR A 100 4.20 3.99 -4.56
N ASN A 101 3.38 4.77 -5.25
CA ASN A 101 3.78 5.75 -6.25
C ASN A 101 3.32 7.13 -5.79
N ILE A 102 4.28 8.05 -5.67
CA ILE A 102 4.02 9.44 -5.30
C ILE A 102 4.38 10.32 -6.48
N ASN A 103 3.40 11.04 -7.00
CA ASN A 103 3.65 12.03 -8.03
C ASN A 103 4.29 13.28 -7.39
N LEU A 104 5.53 13.58 -7.78
CA LEU A 104 6.28 14.75 -7.29
C LEU A 104 6.07 15.96 -8.20
N LEU A 105 5.96 15.74 -9.49
CA LEU A 105 5.73 16.75 -10.49
C LEU A 105 5.08 16.11 -11.70
N HIS A 106 4.08 16.78 -12.26
CA HIS A 106 3.56 16.42 -13.56
C HIS A 106 3.19 17.70 -14.31
N LEU A 107 3.86 17.98 -15.41
CA LEU A 107 3.57 19.07 -16.30
C LEU A 107 3.22 18.46 -17.65
N GLY A 108 2.16 18.94 -18.28
CA GLY A 108 1.94 18.60 -19.67
C GLY A 108 1.28 19.70 -20.45
N TYR A 109 1.55 19.66 -21.75
CA TYR A 109 1.10 20.64 -22.72
C TYR A 109 0.61 19.93 -23.98
N THR A 110 -0.61 20.26 -24.40
CA THR A 110 -1.21 19.78 -25.65
C THR A 110 -1.24 20.92 -26.66
N SER A 111 -0.59 20.71 -27.81
CA SER A 111 -0.57 21.65 -28.93
C SER A 111 -1.95 21.78 -29.59
N ALA A 112 -2.13 22.81 -30.41
CA ALA A 112 -3.33 22.97 -31.22
C ALA A 112 -3.55 21.82 -32.22
N SER A 113 -2.48 21.11 -32.61
CA SER A 113 -2.55 19.92 -33.48
C SER A 113 -2.86 18.62 -32.73
N GLY A 114 -3.01 18.67 -31.39
CA GLY A 114 -3.31 17.52 -30.55
C GLY A 114 -2.08 16.75 -30.05
N ALA A 115 -0.87 17.15 -30.46
CA ALA A 115 0.35 16.55 -29.93
C ALA A 115 0.54 16.96 -28.46
N THR A 116 0.76 15.98 -27.57
CA THR A 116 0.92 16.23 -26.14
C THR A 116 2.31 15.86 -25.67
N LEU A 117 2.95 16.77 -24.93
CA LEU A 117 4.23 16.57 -24.26
C LEU A 117 4.01 16.53 -22.75
N TYR A 118 4.76 15.67 -22.08
CA TYR A 118 4.72 15.49 -20.62
C TYR A 118 6.13 15.64 -20.06
N LEU A 119 6.23 16.23 -18.88
CA LEU A 119 7.42 16.27 -18.03
C LEU A 119 6.99 15.85 -16.64
N PHE A 120 7.59 14.79 -16.10
CA PHE A 120 7.16 14.25 -14.82
C PHE A 120 8.30 13.75 -13.96
N ALA A 121 8.05 13.72 -12.65
CA ALA A 121 8.88 13.07 -11.66
C ALA A 121 7.98 12.30 -10.69
N ASN A 122 8.28 11.03 -10.47
CA ASN A 122 7.54 10.16 -9.55
C ASN A 122 8.52 9.48 -8.59
N GLU A 123 8.12 9.31 -7.34
CA GLU A 123 8.80 8.46 -6.38
C GLU A 123 8.11 7.08 -6.37
N ARG A 124 8.89 6.00 -6.53
CA ARG A 124 8.38 4.63 -6.46
C ARG A 124 9.02 3.89 -5.30
N ILE A 125 8.17 3.31 -4.44
CA ILE A 125 8.55 2.48 -3.31
C ILE A 125 7.83 1.15 -3.43
N ASN A 126 8.58 0.06 -3.53
CA ASN A 126 8.07 -1.30 -3.49
C ASN A 126 8.68 -2.03 -2.30
N ALA A 127 7.87 -2.72 -1.51
CA ALA A 127 8.32 -3.51 -0.39
C ALA A 127 7.57 -4.85 -0.33
N ASP A 128 8.30 -5.95 -0.38
CA ASP A 128 7.79 -7.30 -0.18
C ASP A 128 8.31 -7.85 1.14
N ILE A 129 7.39 -8.29 1.99
CA ILE A 129 7.67 -8.87 3.29
C ILE A 129 7.21 -10.32 3.26
N LEU A 130 8.17 -11.24 3.23
CA LEU A 130 7.94 -12.66 3.42
C LEU A 130 8.00 -12.98 4.91
N TYR A 131 6.97 -13.59 5.47
CA TYR A 131 6.90 -13.92 6.89
C TYR A 131 6.38 -15.35 7.15
N PRO A 132 6.90 -16.02 8.20
CA PRO A 132 6.41 -17.33 8.62
C PRO A 132 5.05 -17.21 9.32
N ARG A 133 4.24 -18.29 9.28
CA ARG A 133 2.95 -18.36 10.01
C ARG A 133 3.14 -18.13 11.51
N GLU A 134 4.22 -18.68 12.03
CA GLU A 134 4.65 -18.65 13.42
C GLU A 134 4.78 -17.20 13.94
N LEU A 135 5.15 -16.25 13.07
CA LEU A 135 5.19 -14.83 13.43
C LEU A 135 3.80 -14.27 13.74
N ILE A 136 2.80 -14.59 12.91
CA ILE A 136 1.42 -14.14 13.15
C ILE A 136 0.80 -14.90 14.32
N GLU A 137 1.12 -16.18 14.47
CA GLU A 137 0.70 -16.96 15.63
C GLU A 137 1.18 -16.35 16.94
N PHE A 138 2.43 -15.89 16.99
CA PHE A 138 2.96 -15.15 18.13
C PHE A 138 2.24 -13.81 18.35
N VAL A 139 1.93 -13.06 17.29
CA VAL A 139 1.17 -11.79 17.41
C VAL A 139 -0.23 -12.03 17.96
N VAL A 140 -0.88 -13.12 17.55
CA VAL A 140 -2.28 -13.42 17.89
C VAL A 140 -2.41 -14.10 19.25
N LYS A 141 -1.57 -15.09 19.55
CA LYS A 141 -1.63 -15.89 20.79
C LYS A 141 -0.69 -15.39 21.89
N GLY A 142 0.20 -14.46 21.58
CA GLY A 142 1.25 -14.04 22.49
C GLY A 142 2.30 -15.13 22.73
N ASN A 143 2.98 -15.05 23.87
CA ASN A 143 4.02 -15.99 24.30
C ASN A 143 3.47 -17.20 25.08
N ALA A 144 2.15 -17.30 25.28
CA ALA A 144 1.55 -18.31 26.15
C ALA A 144 1.82 -19.76 25.69
N GLY A 145 1.97 -20.00 24.39
CA GLY A 145 2.29 -21.31 23.81
C GLY A 145 3.78 -21.59 23.58
N LEU A 146 4.66 -20.67 23.96
CA LEU A 146 6.12 -20.72 23.70
C LEU A 146 6.93 -20.72 25.01
N VAL A 147 6.31 -21.09 26.13
CA VAL A 147 7.01 -21.23 27.41
C VAL A 147 8.11 -22.28 27.21
N ASP A 148 9.36 -21.85 27.41
CA ASP A 148 10.60 -22.64 27.23
C ASP A 148 10.94 -23.05 25.78
N GLU A 149 10.25 -22.53 24.76
CA GLU A 149 10.59 -22.74 23.34
C GLU A 149 11.20 -21.48 22.68
N THR A 150 12.24 -21.68 21.86
CA THR A 150 12.83 -20.59 21.05
C THR A 150 12.08 -20.44 19.73
N MET A 151 11.32 -19.35 19.58
CA MET A 151 10.64 -19.03 18.32
C MET A 151 11.65 -18.70 17.20
N LYS A 152 11.64 -19.51 16.13
CA LYS A 152 12.50 -19.30 14.95
C LYS A 152 11.85 -18.33 13.94
N ILE A 153 11.90 -17.03 14.21
CA ILE A 153 11.41 -15.96 13.31
C ILE A 153 12.33 -15.75 12.07
N GLY A 154 13.52 -16.36 12.07
CA GLY A 154 14.61 -16.09 11.11
C GLY A 154 14.34 -16.39 9.63
N LYS A 155 13.12 -16.80 9.25
CA LYS A 155 12.69 -16.95 7.85
C LYS A 155 11.96 -15.71 7.30
N THR A 156 11.93 -14.63 8.07
CA THR A 156 11.37 -13.35 7.63
C THR A 156 12.36 -12.68 6.69
N GLN A 157 11.90 -12.29 5.50
CA GLN A 157 12.71 -11.61 4.50
C GLN A 157 11.97 -10.33 4.07
N ILE A 158 12.73 -9.25 3.88
CA ILE A 158 12.21 -7.98 3.40
C ILE A 158 13.01 -7.64 2.15
N ASN A 159 12.31 -7.47 1.03
CA ASN A 159 12.86 -6.86 -0.17
C ASN A 159 12.26 -5.47 -0.31
N MET A 160 13.08 -4.44 -0.45
CA MET A 160 12.59 -3.07 -0.62
C MET A 160 13.37 -2.41 -1.75
N THR A 161 12.64 -1.77 -2.65
CA THR A 161 13.20 -0.98 -3.75
C THR A 161 12.61 0.42 -3.70
N HIS A 162 13.47 1.42 -3.81
CA HIS A 162 13.09 2.83 -3.86
C HIS A 162 13.84 3.49 -5.00
N PHE A 163 13.12 4.15 -5.90
CA PHE A 163 13.72 4.90 -6.99
C PHE A 163 12.83 6.04 -7.44
N ARG A 164 13.47 7.05 -8.02
CA ARG A 164 12.81 8.16 -8.68
C ARG A 164 12.77 7.94 -10.19
N GLU A 165 11.58 8.03 -10.76
CA GLU A 165 11.34 7.98 -12.19
C GLU A 165 11.16 9.40 -12.73
N MET A 166 11.88 9.76 -13.80
CA MET A 166 11.83 11.08 -14.42
C MET A 166 11.72 10.91 -15.94
N GLY A 167 10.91 11.73 -16.60
CA GLY A 167 10.66 11.67 -18.04
C GLY A 167 10.08 12.95 -18.60
#